data_AF-A0A4R5AA33-F1
#
_entry.id   AF-A0A4R5AA33-F1
#
_cell.length_a   1.000
_cell.length_b   1.000
_cell.length_c   1.000
_cell.angle_alpha   90.00
_cell.angle_beta   90.00
_cell.angle_gamma   90.00
#
_symmetry.space_group_name_H-M   'P 1'
#
loop_
_entity.id
_entity.type
_entity.pdbx_description
1 polymer ?
#
loop_
_entity_poly.entity_id
_entity_poly.type
_entity_poly.pdbx_seq_one_letter_code
_entity_poly.pdbx_strand_id
1 'polypeptide(L)'
;MTAGKDIDQWVTPEQLEVWRLLIRAQSRVLRRLEGDLLSKHDLPLAWYDVLVRLLEADDRRLRMSELAERVMLSPSGLTRLVDRMVEEGLLERTQAERDGRGFYAVLTDAGYERLREASGTHLRGVHDYVVGRFDDAELATLSQLLRRIDP
;
A
#
# COMPACT_ATOMS: atom_id res chain seq x y z
N MET A 1 23.20 -31.25 16.31
CA MET A 1 22.28 -31.68 15.23
C MET A 1 20.93 -32.06 15.82
N THR A 2 20.17 -31.08 16.31
CA THR A 2 18.83 -31.29 16.92
C THR A 2 17.78 -30.27 16.47
N ALA A 3 18.18 -29.19 15.79
CA ALA A 3 17.25 -28.15 15.36
C ALA A 3 16.28 -28.60 14.24
N GLY A 4 16.61 -29.63 13.44
CA GLY A 4 15.79 -30.03 12.29
C GLY A 4 14.45 -30.71 12.63
N LYS A 5 14.34 -31.38 13.78
CA LYS A 5 13.11 -32.08 14.20
C LYS A 5 12.08 -31.16 14.86
N ASP A 6 12.52 -30.03 15.41
CA ASP A 6 11.68 -29.08 16.15
C ASP A 6 11.02 -28.01 15.27
N ILE A 7 11.44 -27.82 14.02
CA ILE A 7 10.77 -26.90 13.07
C ILE A 7 9.61 -27.60 12.35
N ASP A 8 9.78 -28.88 12.01
CA ASP A 8 8.73 -29.73 11.42
C ASP A 8 7.50 -29.86 12.34
N GLN A 9 7.64 -29.61 13.66
CA GLN A 9 6.53 -29.62 14.61
C GLN A 9 5.58 -28.41 14.44
N TRP A 10 6.07 -27.31 13.83
CA TRP A 10 5.29 -26.08 13.63
C TRP A 10 4.91 -25.88 12.16
N VAL A 11 5.84 -26.16 11.24
CA VAL A 11 5.65 -25.91 9.80
C VAL A 11 6.42 -26.97 9.01
N THR A 12 5.71 -27.73 8.18
CA THR A 12 6.31 -28.67 7.21
C THR A 12 7.05 -27.93 6.09
N PRO A 13 8.01 -28.58 5.40
CA PRO A 13 8.68 -27.98 4.25
C PRO A 13 7.72 -27.43 3.17
N GLU A 14 6.62 -28.13 2.89
CA GLU A 14 5.60 -27.72 1.93
C GLU A 14 4.85 -26.47 2.41
N GLN A 15 4.46 -26.42 3.69
CA GLN A 15 3.82 -25.23 4.28
C GLN A 15 4.77 -24.03 4.30
N LEU A 16 6.05 -24.25 4.56
CA LEU A 16 7.07 -23.20 4.53
C LEU A 16 7.26 -22.64 3.12
N GLU A 17 7.13 -23.47 2.08
CA GLU A 17 7.19 -23.02 0.71
C GLU A 17 5.99 -22.13 0.34
N VAL A 18 4.78 -22.43 0.84
CA VAL A 18 3.61 -21.54 0.67
C VAL A 18 3.88 -20.16 1.26
N TRP A 19 4.42 -20.10 2.49
CA TRP A 19 4.81 -18.84 3.12
C TRP A 19 5.85 -18.06 2.28
N ARG A 20 6.90 -18.74 1.80
CA ARG A 20 7.93 -18.12 0.95
C ARG A 20 7.36 -17.63 -0.38
N LEU A 21 6.43 -18.36 -0.99
CA LEU A 21 5.76 -17.94 -2.22
C LEU A 21 4.94 -16.68 -1.99
N LEU A 22 4.16 -16.60 -0.90
CA LEU A 22 3.38 -15.42 -0.55
C LEU A 22 4.26 -14.17 -0.45
N ILE A 23 5.31 -14.21 0.36
CA ILE A 23 6.21 -13.06 0.56
C ILE A 23 6.98 -12.68 -0.71
N ARG A 24 7.49 -13.68 -1.47
CA ARG A 24 8.20 -13.40 -2.73
C ARG A 24 7.27 -12.84 -3.80
N ALA A 25 6.04 -13.33 -3.91
CA ALA A 25 5.06 -12.84 -4.86
C ALA A 25 4.69 -11.39 -4.55
N GLN A 26 4.29 -11.09 -3.31
CA GLN A 26 4.00 -9.74 -2.85
C GLN A 26 5.18 -8.79 -3.14
N SER A 27 6.39 -9.16 -2.70
CA SER A 27 7.59 -8.33 -2.89
C SER A 27 7.91 -8.07 -4.36
N ARG A 28 7.69 -9.06 -5.24
CA ARG A 28 7.92 -8.91 -6.68
C ARG A 28 6.89 -7.99 -7.32
N VAL A 29 5.62 -8.13 -6.96
CA VAL A 29 4.53 -7.28 -7.46
C VAL A 29 4.78 -5.82 -7.05
N LEU A 30 5.02 -5.55 -5.76
CA LEU A 30 5.28 -4.20 -5.27
C LEU A 30 6.47 -3.54 -5.96
N ARG A 31 7.58 -4.27 -6.16
CA ARG A 31 8.74 -3.73 -6.91
C ARG A 31 8.43 -3.38 -8.35
N ARG A 32 7.58 -4.15 -9.03
CA ARG A 32 7.19 -3.86 -10.43
C ARG A 32 6.29 -2.64 -10.48
N LEU A 33 5.31 -2.54 -9.59
CA LEU A 33 4.44 -1.37 -9.45
C LEU A 33 5.24 -0.10 -9.14
N GLU A 34 6.19 -0.18 -8.20
CA GLU A 34 7.14 0.90 -7.89
C GLU A 34 7.93 1.32 -9.13
N GLY A 35 8.52 0.37 -9.85
CA GLY A 35 9.28 0.67 -11.07
C GLY A 35 8.43 1.32 -12.18
N ASP A 36 7.20 0.87 -12.37
CA ASP A 36 6.28 1.43 -13.37
C ASP A 36 5.86 2.86 -13.01
N LEU A 37 5.58 3.13 -11.74
CA LEU A 37 5.21 4.47 -11.28
C LEU A 37 6.39 5.42 -11.30
N LEU A 38 7.57 5.02 -10.80
CA LEU A 38 8.77 5.85 -10.84
C LEU A 38 9.18 6.17 -12.27
N SER A 39 9.21 5.17 -13.17
CA SER A 39 9.69 5.39 -14.54
C SER A 39 8.78 6.28 -15.40
N LYS A 40 7.47 6.21 -15.21
CA LYS A 40 6.50 6.95 -16.05
C LYS A 40 6.03 8.24 -15.43
N HIS A 41 6.03 8.28 -14.11
CA HIS A 41 5.46 9.38 -13.37
C HIS A 41 6.50 10.07 -12.52
N ASP A 42 7.55 9.42 -12.02
CA ASP A 42 8.39 9.94 -10.91
C ASP A 42 7.60 10.03 -9.60
N LEU A 43 6.71 9.05 -9.37
CA LEU A 43 5.88 8.96 -8.18
C LEU A 43 6.18 7.66 -7.43
N PRO A 44 6.79 7.72 -6.23
CA PRO A 44 7.01 6.52 -5.42
C PRO A 44 5.70 5.80 -5.06
N LEU A 45 5.70 4.48 -4.98
CA LEU A 45 4.47 3.71 -4.71
C LEU A 45 3.87 4.05 -3.33
N ALA A 46 4.72 4.34 -2.34
CA ALA A 46 4.28 4.77 -1.02
C ALA A 46 3.58 6.15 -1.05
N TRP A 47 3.99 7.05 -1.94
CA TRP A 47 3.34 8.35 -2.12
C TRP A 47 1.99 8.17 -2.81
N TYR A 48 1.96 7.32 -3.86
CA TYR A 48 0.71 6.93 -4.52
C TYR A 48 -0.31 6.36 -3.53
N ASP A 49 0.10 5.47 -2.64
CA ASP A 49 -0.78 4.88 -1.62
C ASP A 49 -1.37 5.95 -0.70
N VAL A 50 -0.57 6.90 -0.20
CA VAL A 50 -1.06 8.04 0.60
C VAL A 50 -2.10 8.87 -0.16
N LEU A 51 -1.84 9.20 -1.42
CA LEU A 51 -2.77 9.99 -2.23
C LEU A 51 -4.11 9.25 -2.42
N VAL A 52 -4.08 7.93 -2.64
CA VAL A 52 -5.29 7.09 -2.74
C VAL A 52 -6.08 7.11 -1.43
N ARG A 53 -5.43 6.91 -0.27
CA ARG A 53 -6.14 6.90 1.02
C ARG A 53 -6.80 8.23 1.33
N LEU A 54 -6.16 9.32 0.97
CA LEU A 54 -6.75 10.64 1.13
C LEU A 54 -7.88 10.86 0.14
N LEU A 55 -7.74 10.47 -1.13
CA LEU A 55 -8.83 10.59 -2.11
C LEU A 55 -10.10 9.84 -1.69
N GLU A 56 -9.96 8.67 -1.07
CA GLU A 56 -11.08 7.83 -0.59
C GLU A 56 -11.69 8.32 0.74
N ALA A 57 -11.03 9.25 1.44
CA ALA A 57 -11.52 9.79 2.70
C ALA A 57 -12.50 10.96 2.50
N ASP A 58 -13.39 11.15 3.46
CA ASP A 58 -14.27 12.31 3.51
C ASP A 58 -13.44 13.61 3.52
N ASP A 59 -13.89 14.60 2.75
CA ASP A 59 -13.19 15.88 2.53
C ASP A 59 -11.73 15.75 2.03
N ARG A 60 -11.36 14.58 1.50
CA ARG A 60 -10.00 14.23 1.05
C ARG A 60 -8.91 14.44 2.09
N ARG A 61 -9.24 14.21 3.37
CA ARG A 61 -8.32 14.44 4.49
C ARG A 61 -8.38 13.32 5.51
N LEU A 62 -7.25 13.09 6.17
CA LEU A 62 -7.14 12.14 7.27
C LEU A 62 -6.28 12.73 8.37
N ARG A 63 -6.59 12.42 9.62
CA ARG A 63 -5.63 12.66 10.71
C ARG A 63 -4.41 11.77 10.48
N MET A 64 -3.23 12.22 10.92
CA MET A 64 -2.00 11.43 10.78
C MET A 64 -2.11 10.01 11.39
N SER A 65 -2.87 9.85 12.49
CA SER A 65 -3.12 8.53 13.09
C SER A 65 -3.98 7.64 12.20
N GLU A 66 -5.05 8.18 11.63
CA GLU A 66 -5.94 7.44 10.72
C GLU A 66 -5.23 7.11 9.41
N LEU A 67 -4.43 8.05 8.90
CA LEU A 67 -3.61 7.82 7.72
C LEU A 67 -2.61 6.67 7.97
N ALA A 68 -1.97 6.63 9.14
CA ALA A 68 -1.05 5.55 9.51
C ALA A 68 -1.71 4.18 9.59
N GLU A 69 -2.99 4.11 9.98
CA GLU A 69 -3.77 2.87 9.99
C GLU A 69 -4.21 2.43 8.59
N ARG A 70 -4.44 3.38 7.68
CA ARG A 70 -5.00 3.12 6.34
C ARG A 70 -3.97 2.87 5.25
N VAL A 71 -2.76 3.43 5.36
CA VAL A 71 -1.71 3.21 4.35
C VAL A 71 -1.26 1.76 4.36
N MET A 72 -1.29 1.13 3.18
CA MET A 72 -0.76 -0.21 2.98
C MET A 72 0.78 -0.22 3.01
N LEU A 73 1.41 0.91 2.66
CA LEU A 73 2.84 0.99 2.39
C LEU A 73 3.57 2.11 3.15
N SER A 74 3.32 2.31 4.46
CA SER A 74 4.36 2.87 5.37
C SER A 74 3.96 2.95 6.86
N PRO A 75 4.57 2.12 7.73
CA PRO A 75 4.48 2.35 9.18
C PRO A 75 5.74 2.91 9.87
N SER A 76 6.90 2.99 9.19
CA SER A 76 8.12 3.59 9.75
C SER A 76 8.53 4.87 9.02
N GLY A 77 8.13 6.02 9.57
CA GLY A 77 8.48 7.34 9.03
C GLY A 77 7.43 8.00 8.15
N LEU A 78 6.16 7.60 8.25
CA LEU A 78 5.04 8.25 7.55
C LEU A 78 5.04 9.78 7.73
N THR A 79 5.33 10.29 8.93
CA THR A 79 5.44 11.73 9.17
C THR A 79 6.42 12.41 8.21
N ARG A 80 7.64 11.86 8.07
CA ARG A 80 8.67 12.39 7.16
C ARG A 80 8.26 12.25 5.69
N LEU A 81 7.53 11.21 5.35
CA LEU A 81 6.99 11.02 4.01
C LEU A 81 5.96 12.11 3.70
N VAL A 82 4.99 12.33 4.59
CA VAL A 82 3.98 13.38 4.46
C VAL A 82 4.62 14.76 4.42
N ASP A 83 5.62 15.03 5.26
CA ASP A 83 6.36 16.31 5.24
C ASP A 83 6.94 16.60 3.84
N ARG A 84 7.59 15.61 3.22
CA ARG A 84 8.10 15.76 1.85
C ARG A 84 6.99 15.95 0.83
N MET A 85 5.86 15.25 0.98
CA MET A 85 4.73 15.45 0.06
C MET A 85 4.09 16.84 0.20
N VAL A 86 4.15 17.45 1.38
CA VAL A 86 3.75 18.85 1.61
C VAL A 86 4.75 19.81 0.97
N GLU A 87 6.05 19.56 1.11
CA GLU A 87 7.10 20.35 0.43
C GLU A 87 6.94 20.32 -1.10
N GLU A 88 6.55 19.18 -1.67
CA GLU A 88 6.26 19.00 -3.09
C GLU A 88 4.85 19.51 -3.50
N GLY A 89 4.07 20.08 -2.57
CA GLY A 89 2.76 20.66 -2.83
C GLY A 89 1.64 19.66 -3.14
N LEU A 90 1.89 18.35 -2.94
CA LEU A 90 0.89 17.29 -3.16
C LEU A 90 -0.13 17.22 -2.02
N LEU A 91 0.29 17.62 -0.81
CA LEU A 91 -0.52 17.64 0.40
C LEU A 91 -0.43 19.00 1.09
N GLU A 92 -1.39 19.29 1.94
CA GLU A 92 -1.31 20.39 2.92
C GLU A 92 -1.59 19.89 4.34
N ARG A 93 -1.11 20.63 5.34
CA ARG A 93 -1.37 20.36 6.76
C ARG A 93 -2.35 21.39 7.32
N THR A 94 -3.48 20.91 7.82
CA THR A 94 -4.49 21.77 8.48
C THR A 94 -4.60 21.40 9.95
N GLN A 95 -4.73 22.40 10.82
CA GLN A 95 -4.87 22.18 12.26
C GLN A 95 -6.22 21.54 12.58
N ALA A 96 -6.24 20.56 13.49
CA ALA A 96 -7.49 19.94 13.93
C ALA A 96 -8.23 20.86 14.95
N GLU A 97 -9.39 21.37 14.56
CA GLU A 97 -10.17 22.34 15.35
C GLU A 97 -10.68 21.79 16.70
N ARG A 98 -10.89 20.47 16.80
CA ARG A 98 -11.63 19.86 17.92
C ARG A 98 -10.79 19.44 19.13
N ASP A 99 -9.47 19.28 19.01
CA ASP A 99 -8.62 18.84 20.14
C ASP A 99 -7.30 19.61 20.29
N GLY A 100 -6.98 20.53 19.36
CA GLY A 100 -5.74 21.31 19.35
C GLY A 100 -4.46 20.48 19.26
N ARG A 101 -4.57 19.15 19.13
CA ARG A 101 -3.47 18.18 19.18
C ARG A 101 -3.56 17.28 17.95
N GLY A 102 -3.03 17.77 16.84
CA GLY A 102 -2.87 17.00 15.62
C GLY A 102 -3.06 17.85 14.38
N PHE A 103 -2.63 17.29 13.26
CA PHE A 103 -2.83 17.86 11.93
C PHE A 103 -3.57 16.85 11.05
N TYR A 104 -4.42 17.37 10.18
CA TYR A 104 -4.90 16.65 9.02
C TYR A 104 -3.84 16.73 7.93
N ALA A 105 -3.58 15.61 7.25
CA ALA A 105 -3.05 15.64 5.90
C ALA A 105 -4.25 15.80 4.97
N VAL A 106 -4.20 16.77 4.06
CA VAL A 106 -5.27 17.06 3.10
C VAL A 106 -4.68 16.96 1.70
N LEU A 107 -5.39 16.28 0.81
CA LEU A 107 -5.00 16.17 -0.61
C LEU A 107 -5.23 17.51 -1.31
N THR A 108 -4.19 18.06 -1.95
CA THR A 108 -4.32 19.26 -2.78
C THR A 108 -4.84 18.91 -4.17
N ASP A 109 -5.25 19.93 -4.94
CA ASP A 109 -5.61 19.74 -6.36
C ASP A 109 -4.41 19.23 -7.18
N ALA A 110 -3.20 19.70 -6.87
CA ALA A 110 -1.97 19.21 -7.51
C ALA A 110 -1.72 17.73 -7.18
N GLY A 111 -1.91 17.33 -5.92
CA GLY A 111 -1.85 15.92 -5.50
C GLY A 111 -2.91 15.05 -6.18
N TYR A 112 -4.12 15.59 -6.37
CA TYR A 112 -5.19 14.91 -7.08
C TYR A 112 -4.85 14.68 -8.56
N GLU A 113 -4.40 15.72 -9.27
CA GLU A 113 -4.02 15.59 -10.68
C GLU A 113 -2.85 14.61 -10.86
N ARG A 114 -1.87 14.67 -9.96
CA ARG A 114 -0.75 13.74 -9.92
C ARG A 114 -1.19 12.29 -9.76
N LEU A 115 -2.13 12.05 -8.85
CA LEU A 115 -2.73 10.74 -8.65
C LEU A 115 -3.48 10.29 -9.91
N ARG A 116 -4.32 11.17 -10.48
CA ARG A 116 -5.14 10.89 -11.66
C ARG A 116 -4.31 10.45 -12.86
N GLU A 117 -3.18 11.10 -13.11
CA GLU A 117 -2.24 10.73 -14.17
C GLU A 117 -1.59 9.36 -13.92
N ALA A 118 -1.27 9.07 -12.66
CA ALA A 118 -0.59 7.84 -12.25
C ALA A 118 -1.52 6.61 -12.20
N SER A 119 -2.82 6.80 -11.88
CA SER A 119 -3.76 5.71 -11.60
C SER A 119 -3.87 4.69 -12.72
N GLY A 120 -3.86 5.14 -13.99
CA GLY A 120 -3.91 4.23 -15.13
C GLY A 120 -2.69 3.30 -15.21
N THR A 121 -1.50 3.77 -14.83
CA THR A 121 -0.29 2.92 -14.77
C THR A 121 -0.39 1.92 -13.63
N HIS A 122 -0.83 2.36 -12.45
CA HIS A 122 -0.98 1.47 -11.30
C HIS A 122 -2.01 0.36 -11.57
N LEU A 123 -3.21 0.71 -12.05
CA LEU A 123 -4.29 -0.26 -12.30
C LEU A 123 -3.92 -1.28 -13.39
N ARG A 124 -3.23 -0.85 -14.46
CA ARG A 124 -2.69 -1.80 -15.45
C ARG A 124 -1.66 -2.73 -14.83
N GLY A 125 -0.76 -2.24 -13.98
CA GLY A 125 0.19 -3.09 -13.27
C GLY A 125 -0.49 -4.11 -12.35
N VAL A 126 -1.52 -3.70 -11.61
CA VAL A 126 -2.34 -4.60 -10.77
C VAL A 126 -2.98 -5.70 -11.62
N HIS A 127 -3.53 -5.34 -12.77
CA HIS A 127 -4.06 -6.31 -13.73
C HIS A 127 -2.98 -7.25 -14.27
N ASP A 128 -1.91 -6.72 -14.86
CA ASP A 128 -0.92 -7.51 -15.59
C ASP A 128 -0.07 -8.42 -14.69
N TYR A 129 0.14 -8.03 -13.44
CA TYR A 129 1.00 -8.75 -12.50
C TYR A 129 0.23 -9.67 -11.55
N VAL A 130 -1.06 -9.42 -11.32
CA VAL A 130 -1.86 -10.18 -10.35
C VAL A 130 -3.20 -10.58 -10.95
N VAL A 131 -4.13 -9.63 -11.12
CA VAL A 131 -5.54 -9.97 -11.31
C VAL A 131 -5.78 -10.68 -12.64
N GLY A 132 -5.13 -10.26 -13.72
CA GLY A 132 -5.22 -10.89 -15.04
C GLY A 132 -4.42 -12.20 -15.17
N ARG A 133 -3.82 -12.71 -14.09
CA ARG A 133 -3.12 -14.00 -14.06
C ARG A 133 -4.00 -15.17 -13.66
N PHE A 134 -5.22 -14.88 -13.23
CA PHE A 134 -6.16 -15.84 -12.66
C PHE A 134 -7.53 -15.64 -13.30
N ASP A 135 -8.32 -16.70 -13.36
CA ASP A 135 -9.73 -16.58 -13.72
C ASP A 135 -10.59 -16.12 -12.51
N ASP A 136 -11.88 -15.86 -12.75
CA ASP A 136 -12.80 -15.36 -11.73
C ASP A 136 -12.97 -16.33 -10.54
N ALA A 137 -12.92 -17.64 -10.79
CA ALA A 137 -13.07 -18.66 -9.75
C ALA A 137 -11.80 -18.75 -8.87
N GLU A 138 -10.62 -18.67 -9.50
CA GLU A 138 -9.34 -18.59 -8.81
C GLU A 138 -9.23 -17.31 -7.98
N LEU A 139 -9.65 -16.16 -8.51
CA LEU A 139 -9.67 -14.89 -7.76
C LEU A 139 -10.62 -14.94 -6.57
N ALA A 140 -11.81 -15.52 -6.74
CA ALA A 140 -12.75 -15.73 -5.64
C ALA A 140 -12.14 -16.60 -4.53
N THR A 141 -11.43 -17.67 -4.91
CA THR A 141 -10.73 -18.57 -3.99
C THR A 141 -9.59 -17.83 -3.28
N LEU A 142 -8.76 -17.10 -4.02
CA LEU A 142 -7.65 -16.33 -3.48
C LEU A 142 -8.14 -15.27 -2.47
N SER A 143 -9.21 -14.55 -2.81
CA SER A 143 -9.83 -13.56 -1.92
C SER A 143 -10.31 -14.19 -0.61
N GLN A 144 -10.96 -15.35 -0.68
CA GLN A 144 -11.41 -16.08 0.51
C GLN A 144 -10.25 -16.54 1.39
N LEU A 145 -9.13 -16.98 0.81
CA LEU A 145 -7.95 -17.43 1.55
C LEU A 145 -7.21 -16.25 2.21
N LEU A 146 -7.00 -15.15 1.47
CA LEU A 146 -6.31 -13.96 1.99
C LEU A 146 -7.07 -13.28 3.13
N ARG A 147 -8.41 -13.21 3.06
CA ARG A 147 -9.24 -12.67 4.15
C ARG A 147 -9.10 -13.42 5.49
N ARG A 148 -8.59 -14.66 5.49
CA ARG A 148 -8.35 -15.40 6.74
C ARG A 148 -7.11 -14.90 7.49
N ILE A 149 -6.22 -14.18 6.82
CA ILE A 149 -4.95 -13.69 7.37
C ILE A 149 -4.83 -12.15 7.36
N ASP A 150 -5.84 -11.45 6.83
CA ASP A 150 -5.99 -9.99 6.81
C ASP A 150 -7.29 -9.61 7.55
N PRO A 151 -7.28 -9.61 8.90
CA PRO A 151 -8.48 -9.44 9.74
C PRO A 151 -8.98 -7.99 9.85
#